data_AF-X6HBC2-F1
#
_entry.id   AF-X6HBC2-F1
#
_cell.length_a   1.000
_cell.length_b   1.000
_cell.length_c   1.000
_cell.angle_alpha   90.00
_cell.angle_beta   90.00
_cell.angle_gamma   90.00
#
_symmetry.space_group_name_H-M   'P 1'
#
loop_
_entity.id
_entity.type
_entity.pdbx_description
1 polymer ?
#
loop_
_entity_poly.entity_id
_entity_poly.type
_entity_poly.pdbx_seq_one_letter_code
_entity_poly.pdbx_strand_id
1 'polypeptide(L)'
;MADQRLEILRRRRTGKGVWYAIVGVIKWNGDHVGQSVARFHEKCEGKRSAVVAARKLLAEHAGEFAENMTVEAEVLTDLEWQGRLPEVED
;
A
#
# COMPACT_ATOMS: atom_id res chain seq x y z
N MET A 1 -1.05 15.27 -15.40
CA MET A 1 0.27 14.74 -14.96
C MET A 1 0.98 15.65 -13.96
N ALA A 2 1.27 16.92 -14.27
CA ALA A 2 1.94 17.84 -13.32
C ALA A 2 1.08 18.18 -12.09
N ASP A 3 -0.21 18.47 -12.28
CA ASP A 3 -1.12 18.86 -11.20
C ASP A 3 -1.37 17.74 -10.19
N GLN A 4 -1.53 16.51 -10.68
CA GLN A 4 -1.71 15.32 -9.83
C GLN A 4 -0.48 15.07 -8.97
N ARG A 5 0.73 15.24 -9.54
CA ARG A 5 1.99 15.09 -8.78
C ARG A 5 2.13 16.17 -7.70
N LEU A 6 1.75 17.42 -8.00
CA LEU A 6 1.76 18.51 -7.01
C LEU A 6 0.79 18.24 -5.86
N GLU A 7 -0.41 17.73 -6.17
CA GLU A 7 -1.40 17.39 -5.16
C GLU A 7 -0.96 16.21 -4.28
N ILE A 8 -0.34 15.17 -4.86
CA ILE A 8 0.28 14.07 -4.09
C ILE A 8 1.34 14.63 -3.12
N LEU A 9 2.23 15.50 -3.58
CA LEU A 9 3.25 16.11 -2.72
C LEU A 9 2.62 16.96 -1.60
N ARG A 10 1.57 17.72 -1.91
CA ARG A 10 0.81 18.50 -0.92
C ARG A 10 0.17 17.61 0.14
N ARG A 11 -0.46 16.50 -0.27
CA ARG A 11 -1.04 15.52 0.66
C ARG A 11 0.05 14.86 1.50
N ARG A 12 1.15 14.42 0.91
CA ARG A 12 2.30 13.85 1.65
C ARG A 12 2.87 14.80 2.69
N ARG A 13 2.92 16.11 2.39
CA ARG A 13 3.39 17.15 3.32
C ARG A 13 2.40 17.41 4.46
N THR A 14 1.11 17.48 4.16
CA THR A 14 0.09 17.88 5.15
C THR A 14 -0.50 16.70 5.93
N GLY A 15 -0.42 15.49 5.37
CA GLY A 15 -1.09 14.29 5.87
C GLY A 15 -2.61 14.33 5.79
N LYS A 16 -3.20 15.33 5.13
CA LYS A 16 -4.65 15.49 4.96
C LYS A 16 -5.15 14.73 3.73
N GLY A 17 -6.46 14.55 3.64
CA GLY A 17 -7.13 13.84 2.55
C GLY A 17 -7.31 12.35 2.84
N VAL A 18 -7.69 11.60 1.82
CA VAL A 18 -7.86 10.14 1.89
C VAL A 18 -6.51 9.46 1.73
N TRP A 19 -6.25 8.49 2.59
CA TRP A 19 -5.07 7.64 2.56
C TRP A 19 -5.49 6.17 2.60
N TYR A 20 -4.65 5.30 2.07
CA TYR A 20 -4.82 3.86 2.13
C TYR A 20 -3.66 3.27 2.94
N ALA A 21 -4.01 2.42 3.90
CA ALA A 21 -3.09 1.47 4.51
C ALA A 21 -3.10 0.21 3.65
N ILE A 22 -1.93 -0.34 3.34
CA ILE A 22 -1.81 -1.52 2.48
C ILE A 22 -0.81 -2.48 3.11
N VAL A 23 -1.11 -3.78 3.05
CA VAL A 23 -0.16 -4.85 3.32
C VAL A 23 -0.09 -5.76 2.11
N GLY A 24 1.09 -5.88 1.53
CA GLY A 24 1.38 -6.77 0.41
C GLY A 24 2.13 -8.01 0.87
N VAL A 25 1.87 -9.14 0.23
CA VAL A 25 2.63 -10.37 0.41
C VAL A 25 3.29 -10.74 -0.91
N ILE A 26 4.62 -10.80 -0.90
CA ILE A 26 5.44 -11.14 -2.06
C ILE A 26 6.07 -12.50 -1.83
N LYS A 27 5.82 -13.45 -2.73
CA LYS A 27 6.53 -14.73 -2.77
C LYS A 27 7.73 -14.63 -3.70
N TRP A 28 8.90 -15.00 -3.21
CA TRP A 28 10.14 -15.04 -3.97
C TRP A 28 10.40 -16.44 -4.51
N ASN A 29 10.82 -16.53 -5.77
CA ASN A 29 11.30 -17.78 -6.36
C ASN A 29 12.83 -17.90 -6.24
N GLY A 30 13.41 -19.01 -6.72
CA GLY A 30 14.85 -19.27 -6.69
C GLY A 30 15.70 -18.28 -7.48
N ASP A 31 15.10 -17.51 -8.40
CA ASP A 31 15.76 -16.50 -9.22
C ASP A 31 15.60 -15.07 -8.64
N HIS A 32 15.15 -14.95 -7.39
CA HIS A 32 14.83 -13.68 -6.73
C HIS A 32 13.78 -12.82 -7.47
N VAL A 33 12.89 -13.46 -8.21
CA VAL A 33 11.71 -12.81 -8.80
C VAL A 33 10.58 -12.87 -7.78
N GLY A 34 10.08 -11.69 -7.40
CA GLY A 34 8.96 -11.54 -6.48
C GLY A 34 7.62 -11.52 -7.19
N GLN A 35 6.69 -12.37 -6.77
CA GLN A 35 5.30 -12.38 -7.22
C GLN A 35 4.39 -11.92 -6.08
N SER A 36 3.56 -10.91 -6.33
CA SER A 36 2.50 -10.50 -5.39
C SER A 36 1.45 -11.61 -5.32
N VAL A 37 1.29 -12.21 -4.14
CA VAL A 37 0.32 -13.30 -3.91
C VAL A 37 -0.89 -12.87 -3.10
N ALA A 38 -0.77 -11.80 -2.32
CA ALA A 38 -1.90 -11.18 -1.62
C ALA A 38 -1.68 -9.67 -1.45
N ARG A 39 -2.78 -8.92 -1.33
CA ARG A 39 -2.78 -7.50 -1.00
C ARG A 39 -4.04 -7.18 -0.18
N PHE A 40 -3.83 -6.66 1.02
CA PHE A 40 -4.87 -6.19 1.93
C PHE A 40 -4.83 -4.67 2.02
N HIS A 41 -5.98 -4.02 2.15
CA HIS A 41 -6.00 -2.56 2.23
C HIS A 41 -7.17 -2.00 3.04
N GLU A 42 -6.95 -0.84 3.67
CA GLU A 42 -7.97 -0.09 4.40
C GLU A 42 -7.93 1.39 4.00
N LYS A 43 -9.09 1.96 3.69
CA LYS A 43 -9.24 3.40 3.41
C LYS A 43 -9.32 4.16 4.74
N CYS A 44 -8.54 5.23 4.87
CA CYS A 44 -8.35 5.99 6.09
C CYS A 44 -8.48 7.50 5.85
N GLU A 45 -8.97 8.21 6.87
CA GLU A 45 -9.03 9.67 6.88
C GLU A 45 -7.72 10.24 7.43
N GLY A 46 -6.78 10.49 6.52
CA GLY A 46 -5.48 11.09 6.81
C GLY A 46 -4.33 10.10 7.03
N LYS A 47 -3.11 10.62 6.99
CA LYS A 47 -1.88 9.81 7.05
C LYS A 47 -1.70 9.10 8.38
N ARG A 48 -2.06 9.75 9.50
CA ARG A 48 -1.85 9.18 10.84
C ARG A 48 -2.74 7.96 11.09
N SER A 49 -4.02 8.03 10.70
CA SER A 49 -4.94 6.90 10.78
C SER A 49 -4.48 5.77 9.86
N ALA A 50 -4.04 6.08 8.62
CA ALA A 50 -3.47 5.08 7.71
C ALA A 50 -2.24 4.37 8.29
N VAL A 51 -1.33 5.08 8.97
CA VAL A 51 -0.17 4.44 9.62
C VAL A 51 -0.60 3.51 10.77
N VAL A 52 -1.61 3.90 11.55
CA VAL A 52 -2.15 3.03 12.61
C VAL A 52 -2.82 1.79 12.02
N ALA A 53 -3.62 1.96 10.96
CA ALA A 53 -4.25 0.85 10.25
C ALA A 53 -3.20 -0.08 9.61
N ALA A 54 -2.16 0.47 8.97
CA ALA A 54 -1.08 -0.33 8.38
C ALA A 54 -0.35 -1.18 9.42
N ARG A 55 -0.14 -0.65 10.64
CA ARG A 55 0.43 -1.44 11.75
C ARG A 55 -0.49 -2.57 12.20
N LYS A 56 -1.80 -2.33 12.26
CA LYS A 56 -2.79 -3.35 12.63
C LYS A 56 -2.85 -4.45 11.56
N LEU A 57 -3.00 -4.08 10.30
CA LEU A 57 -2.98 -5.01 9.17
C LEU A 57 -1.68 -5.82 9.13
N LEU A 58 -0.53 -5.18 9.36
CA LEU A 58 0.74 -5.89 9.38
C LEU A 58 0.80 -6.92 10.51
N ALA A 59 0.31 -6.56 11.71
CA ALA A 59 0.24 -7.50 12.83
C ALA A 59 -0.73 -8.65 12.57
N GLU A 60 -1.88 -8.39 11.94
CA GLU A 60 -2.89 -9.38 11.56
C GLU A 60 -2.35 -10.38 10.53
N HIS A 61 -1.59 -9.90 9.54
CA HIS A 61 -1.05 -10.71 8.46
C HIS A 61 0.43 -11.09 8.65
N ALA A 62 1.00 -10.89 9.84
CA ALA A 62 2.39 -11.24 10.13
C ALA A 62 2.67 -12.73 9.91
N GLY A 63 1.65 -13.58 10.03
CA GLY A 63 1.76 -15.03 9.80
C GLY A 63 1.97 -15.43 8.33
N GLU A 64 1.75 -14.53 7.37
CA GLU A 64 2.07 -14.76 5.95
C GLU A 64 3.59 -14.69 5.67
N PHE A 65 4.37 -14.20 6.64
CA PHE A 65 5.83 -14.17 6.54
C PHE A 65 6.40 -15.60 6.63
N ALA A 66 7.23 -15.95 5.66
CA ALA A 66 7.89 -17.25 5.56
C ALA A 66 9.28 -17.10 4.91
N GLU A 67 10.06 -18.18 4.86
CA GLU A 67 11.43 -18.18 4.32
C GLU A 67 11.54 -17.54 2.93
N ASN A 68 10.54 -17.79 2.06
CA ASN A 68 10.47 -17.24 0.71
C ASN A 68 9.34 -16.21 0.53
N MET A 69 8.84 -15.62 1.62
CA MET A 69 7.74 -14.65 1.57
C MET A 69 8.07 -13.38 2.35
N THR A 70 7.85 -12.23 1.74
CA THR A 70 7.94 -10.92 2.38
C THR A 70 6.55 -10.37 2.62
N VAL A 71 6.30 -9.89 3.84
CA VAL A 71 5.11 -9.10 4.17
C VAL A 71 5.56 -7.64 4.32
N GLU A 72 5.03 -6.76 3.48
CA GLU A 72 5.38 -5.34 3.48
C GLU A 72 4.17 -4.47 3.76
N ALA A 73 4.35 -3.45 4.59
CA ALA A 73 3.31 -2.46 4.86
C ALA A 73 3.67 -1.12 4.21
N GLU A 74 2.69 -0.50 3.57
CA GLU A 74 2.84 0.81 2.96
C GLU A 74 1.61 1.70 3.22
N VAL A 75 1.80 3.00 3.05
CA VAL A 75 0.70 3.98 3.06
C VAL A 75 0.76 4.86 1.83
N LEU A 76 -0.36 5.00 1.15
CA LEU A 76 -0.50 5.78 -0.07
C LEU A 76 -1.62 6.80 0.07
N THR A 77 -1.53 7.91 -0.64
CA THR A 77 -2.72 8.73 -0.91
C THR A 77 -3.67 7.97 -1.81
N ASP A 78 -4.97 8.26 -1.76
CA ASP A 78 -5.96 7.83 -2.78
C ASP A 78 -5.49 8.05 -4.22
N LEU A 79 -4.81 9.16 -4.52
CA LEU A 79 -4.30 9.47 -5.85
C LEU A 79 -3.19 8.50 -6.28
N GLU A 80 -2.32 8.12 -5.35
CA GLU A 80 -1.27 7.12 -5.59
C GLU A 80 -1.85 5.71 -5.67
N TRP A 81 -2.90 5.43 -4.89
CA TRP A 81 -3.61 4.15 -4.93
C TRP A 81 -4.33 3.94 -6.26
N GLN A 82 -5.04 4.95 -6.76
CA GLN A 82 -5.74 4.90 -8.06
C GLN A 82 -4.78 4.62 -9.21
N GLY A 83 -3.58 5.22 -9.19
CA GLY A 83 -2.55 4.95 -10.21
C GLY A 83 -1.90 3.56 -10.13
N ARG A 84 -2.25 2.73 -9.13
CA ARG A 84 -1.74 1.36 -8.94
C ARG A 84 -2.79 0.28 -9.15
N LEU A 85 -4.05 0.64 -9.31
CA LEU A 85 -5.06 -0.30 -9.75
C LEU A 85 -4.77 -0.65 -11.22
N PRO A 86 -4.88 -1.93 -11.63
CA PRO A 86 -4.82 -2.25 -13.05
C PRO A 86 -5.88 -1.41 -13.78
N GLU A 87 -5.54 -0.86 -14.95
CA GLU A 87 -6.56 -0.38 -15.86
C GLU A 87 -7.49 -1.57 -16.10
N VAL A 88 -8.74 -1.45 -15.67
CA VAL A 88 -9.75 -2.44 -15.99
C VAL A 88 -10.00 -2.26 -17.48
N GLU A 89 -9.36 -3.08 -18.32
CA GLU A 89 -9.80 -3.25 -19.70
C GLU A 89 -11.15 -3.99 -19.64
N ASP A 90 -12.20 -3.30 -20.08
CA ASP A 90 -13.57 -3.82 -20.23
C ASP A 90 -13.65 -4.97 -21.25
#